data_AF-A0A1G6P0M1-F1
#
_entry.id   AF-A0A1G6P0M1-F1
#
_cell.length_a   1.000
_cell.length_b   1.000
_cell.length_c   1.000
_cell.angle_alpha   90.00
_cell.angle_beta   90.00
_cell.angle_gamma   90.00
#
_symmetry.space_group_name_H-M   'P 1'
#
loop_
_entity.id
_entity.type
_entity.pdbx_description
1 polymer ?
#
loop_
_entity_poly.entity_id
_entity_poly.type
_entity_poly.pdbx_seq_one_letter_code
_entity_poly.pdbx_strand_id
1 'polypeptide(L)'
;MTATNSHLVAQVRDALDTAKRSGQPVPGRPTLVRLTGATDHAIRKALAELASEPTSAGEPGEPAPPAPHQPVDTRPSKDARLVAWAGFVFGSIMSIAANVLHTWLPATSQPADWSPGLAPQIGAAVWPIGLLLSVEVLSRVPWPSGFQWTLARFGGTGAVALGSAVISYGHLRDLLLAWHYGPLAAAVGPLVLDGLMVISGFALLAMSRTAPQRC
;
A
#
# COMPACT_ATOMS: atom_id res chain seq x y z
N MET A 1 -19.81 41.76 5.19
CA MET A 1 -20.03 40.66 4.21
C MET A 1 -20.24 39.29 4.90
N THR A 2 -20.86 39.25 6.09
CA THR A 2 -20.99 38.03 6.92
C THR A 2 -22.37 37.37 6.79
N ALA A 3 -23.41 38.15 6.42
CA ALA A 3 -24.78 37.67 6.31
C ALA A 3 -25.02 36.66 5.17
N THR A 4 -24.21 36.70 4.10
CA THR A 4 -24.36 35.79 2.95
C THR A 4 -23.88 34.37 3.26
N ASN A 5 -22.88 34.22 4.14
CA ASN A 5 -22.32 32.91 4.49
C ASN A 5 -23.22 32.13 5.46
N SER A 6 -23.82 32.81 6.45
CA SER A 6 -24.74 32.16 7.39
C SER A 6 -26.01 31.65 6.71
N HIS A 7 -26.54 32.39 5.73
CA HIS A 7 -27.68 31.95 4.94
C HIS A 7 -27.35 30.72 4.08
N LEU A 8 -26.15 30.65 3.50
CA LEU A 8 -25.71 29.48 2.73
C LEU A 8 -25.55 28.24 3.63
N VAL A 9 -24.97 28.40 4.81
CA VAL A 9 -24.83 27.31 5.79
C VAL A 9 -26.21 26.77 6.20
N ALA A 10 -27.19 27.65 6.44
CA ALA A 10 -28.56 27.25 6.75
C ALA A 10 -29.24 26.49 5.59
N GLN A 11 -29.07 26.94 4.35
CA GLN A 11 -29.60 26.26 3.16
C GLN A 11 -28.98 24.88 2.95
N VAL A 12 -27.67 24.75 3.16
CA VAL A 12 -26.98 23.45 3.07
C VAL A 12 -27.45 22.51 4.17
N ARG A 13 -27.62 23.00 5.41
CA ARG A 13 -28.16 22.22 6.53
C ARG A 13 -29.57 21.71 6.25
N ASP A 14 -30.47 22.57 5.79
CA ASP A 14 -31.86 22.20 5.47
C ASP A 14 -31.95 21.17 4.32
N ALA A 15 -31.11 21.29 3.29
CA ALA A 15 -31.04 20.32 2.21
C ALA A 15 -30.57 18.93 2.69
N LEU A 16 -29.60 18.88 3.60
CA LEU A 16 -29.12 17.64 4.20
C LEU A 16 -30.17 17.01 5.14
N ASP A 17 -30.83 17.82 5.96
CA ASP A 17 -31.88 17.38 6.88
C ASP A 17 -33.13 16.89 6.15
N THR A 18 -33.47 17.52 5.03
CA THR A 18 -34.58 17.10 4.16
C THR A 18 -34.29 15.76 3.49
N ALA A 19 -33.07 15.54 2.97
CA ALA A 19 -32.66 14.26 2.42
C ALA A 19 -32.70 13.14 3.48
N LYS A 20 -32.25 13.45 4.71
CA LYS A 20 -32.28 12.52 5.84
C LYS A 20 -33.71 12.16 6.25
N ARG A 21 -34.62 13.14 6.33
CA ARG A 21 -36.04 12.93 6.67
C ARG A 21 -36.79 12.14 5.59
N SER A 22 -36.42 12.29 4.33
CA SER A 22 -37.03 11.61 3.19
C SER A 22 -36.40 10.24 2.88
N GLY A 23 -35.39 9.81 3.64
CA GLY A 23 -34.69 8.54 3.40
C GLY A 23 -33.89 8.52 2.08
N GLN A 24 -33.64 9.69 1.48
CA GLN A 24 -32.87 9.80 0.24
C GLN A 24 -31.36 9.81 0.51
N PRO A 25 -30.55 9.38 -0.47
CA PRO A 25 -29.10 9.49 -0.37
C PRO A 25 -28.68 10.95 -0.18
N VAL A 26 -27.68 11.17 0.68
CA VAL A 26 -27.19 12.51 1.04
C VAL A 26 -26.71 13.23 -0.23
N PRO A 27 -27.23 14.43 -0.54
CA PRO A 27 -26.87 15.15 -1.76
C PRO A 27 -25.37 15.47 -1.78
N GLY A 28 -24.69 15.00 -2.81
CA GLY A 28 -23.29 15.30 -3.03
C GLY A 28 -23.04 16.78 -3.32
N ARG A 29 -21.77 17.20 -3.23
CA ARG A 29 -21.34 18.59 -3.50
C ARG A 29 -21.85 19.17 -4.83
N PRO A 30 -21.82 18.43 -5.97
CA PRO A 30 -22.37 18.95 -7.23
C PRO A 30 -23.88 19.23 -7.16
N THR A 31 -24.62 18.45 -6.38
CA THR A 31 -26.06 18.61 -6.15
C THR A 31 -26.33 19.83 -5.28
N LEU A 32 -25.54 20.05 -4.22
CA LEU A 32 -25.66 21.24 -3.36
C LEU A 32 -25.33 22.54 -4.11
N VAL A 33 -24.35 22.52 -5.02
CA VAL A 33 -24.05 23.65 -5.92
C VAL A 33 -25.25 23.99 -6.80
N ARG A 34 -25.92 22.98 -7.39
CA ARG A 34 -27.12 23.19 -8.20
C ARG A 34 -28.31 23.71 -7.41
N LEU A 35 -28.49 23.23 -6.17
CA LEU A 35 -29.64 23.59 -5.32
C LEU A 35 -29.50 24.99 -4.72
N THR A 36 -28.29 25.41 -4.39
CA THR A 36 -28.03 26.70 -3.73
C THR A 36 -27.61 27.81 -4.71
N GLY A 37 -27.18 27.46 -5.92
CA GLY A 37 -26.59 28.40 -6.88
C GLY A 37 -25.21 28.94 -6.43
N ALA A 38 -24.65 28.43 -5.34
CA ALA A 38 -23.37 28.88 -4.80
C ALA A 38 -22.18 28.20 -5.49
N THR A 39 -21.02 28.83 -5.42
CA THR A 39 -19.78 28.26 -5.96
C THR A 39 -19.34 27.03 -5.16
N ASP A 40 -18.65 26.08 -5.80
CA ASP A 40 -18.12 24.88 -5.13
C ASP A 40 -17.23 25.21 -3.91
N HIS A 41 -16.48 26.31 -3.99
CA HIS A 41 -15.66 26.77 -2.87
C HIS A 41 -16.51 27.21 -1.66
N ALA A 42 -17.61 27.92 -1.90
CA ALA A 42 -18.53 28.34 -0.85
C ALA A 42 -19.23 27.14 -0.20
N ILE A 43 -19.61 26.12 -0.99
CA ILE A 43 -20.19 24.87 -0.48
C ILE A 43 -19.20 24.07 0.36
N ARG A 44 -17.94 23.98 -0.05
CA ARG A 44 -16.89 23.36 0.78
C ARG A 44 -16.74 24.05 2.13
N LYS A 45 -16.71 25.38 2.11
CA LYS A 45 -16.57 26.17 3.33
C LYS A 45 -17.76 25.96 4.26
N ALA A 46 -18.98 26.00 3.73
CA ALA A 46 -20.20 25.77 4.50
C ALA A 46 -20.27 24.35 5.10
N LEU A 47 -19.88 23.31 4.35
CA LEU A 47 -19.83 21.93 4.85
C LEU A 47 -18.76 21.76 5.95
N ALA A 48 -17.61 22.41 5.83
CA ALA A 48 -16.57 22.39 6.85
C ALA A 48 -17.04 23.11 8.13
N GLU A 49 -17.77 24.21 8.00
CA GLU A 49 -18.36 24.96 9.12
C GLU A 49 -19.41 24.13 9.86
N LEU A 50 -20.29 23.42 9.13
CA LEU A 50 -21.25 22.47 9.71
C LEU A 50 -20.57 21.29 10.42
N ALA A 51 -19.46 20.79 9.89
CA ALA A 51 -18.68 19.73 10.54
C ALA A 51 -17.92 20.21 11.79
N SER A 52 -17.73 21.53 11.92
CA SER A 52 -16.97 22.17 13.00
C SER A 52 -17.86 22.70 14.13
N GLU A 53 -19.19 22.77 13.94
CA GLU A 53 -20.11 23.12 15.02
C GLU A 53 -20.17 21.99 16.07
N PRO A 54 -19.69 22.21 17.30
CA PRO A 54 -19.91 21.26 18.38
C PRO A 54 -21.40 21.28 18.74
N THR A 55 -22.06 20.14 18.59
CA THR A 55 -23.44 19.87 19.02
C THR A 55 -23.68 20.42 20.43
N SER A 56 -24.31 21.60 20.50
CA SER A 56 -24.67 22.25 21.76
C SER A 56 -26.12 21.93 22.10
N ALA A 57 -26.28 21.02 23.05
CA ALA A 57 -27.39 20.78 23.98
C ALA A 57 -28.84 21.11 23.51
N GLY A 58 -29.60 20.05 23.24
CA GLY A 58 -31.06 20.01 23.37
C GLY A 58 -31.46 18.79 24.22
N GLU A 59 -32.24 19.06 25.27
CA GLU A 59 -33.00 18.23 26.23
C GLU A 59 -32.91 16.68 26.22
N PRO A 60 -32.99 16.02 27.40
CA PRO A 60 -32.98 14.56 27.54
C PRO A 60 -34.28 13.93 27.03
N GLY A 61 -34.42 13.84 25.71
CA GLY A 61 -35.25 12.84 25.06
C GLY A 61 -34.57 11.49 25.19
N GLU A 62 -35.25 10.56 25.84
CA GLU A 62 -34.87 9.17 26.02
C GLU A 62 -34.13 8.61 24.78
N PRO A 63 -32.88 8.14 24.92
CA PRO A 63 -32.12 7.69 23.77
C PRO A 63 -32.85 6.51 23.13
N ALA A 64 -33.30 6.72 21.89
CA ALA A 64 -33.68 5.62 21.03
C ALA A 64 -32.55 4.58 21.08
N PRO A 65 -32.86 3.29 21.33
CA PRO A 65 -31.83 2.29 21.53
C PRO A 65 -30.86 2.36 20.36
N PRO A 66 -29.54 2.43 20.62
CA PRO A 66 -28.56 2.52 19.55
C PRO A 66 -28.84 1.38 18.59
N ALA A 67 -29.11 1.72 17.32
CA ALA A 67 -29.13 0.72 16.27
C ALA A 67 -27.84 -0.09 16.46
N PRO A 68 -27.93 -1.42 16.59
CA PRO A 68 -26.76 -2.21 16.93
C PRO A 68 -25.65 -1.83 15.96
N HIS A 69 -24.58 -1.24 16.49
CA HIS A 69 -23.35 -1.04 15.74
C HIS A 69 -22.97 -2.43 15.29
N GLN A 70 -23.30 -2.78 14.04
CA GLN A 70 -22.79 -3.96 13.40
C GLN A 70 -21.27 -3.82 13.55
N PRO A 71 -20.61 -4.67 14.35
CA PRO A 71 -19.18 -4.61 14.46
C PRO A 71 -18.68 -4.78 13.04
N VAL A 72 -18.06 -3.75 12.47
CA VAL A 72 -17.30 -3.94 11.24
C VAL A 72 -16.32 -5.04 11.58
N ASP A 73 -16.45 -6.20 10.94
CA ASP A 73 -15.58 -7.33 11.22
C ASP A 73 -14.17 -6.92 10.83
N THR A 74 -13.38 -6.46 11.81
CA THR A 74 -12.00 -5.99 11.61
C THR A 74 -11.04 -7.16 11.42
N ARG A 75 -11.54 -8.41 11.38
CA ARG A 75 -10.72 -9.56 11.05
C ARG A 75 -10.36 -9.47 9.57
N PRO A 76 -9.07 -9.54 9.22
CA PRO A 76 -8.67 -9.60 7.82
C PRO A 76 -9.39 -10.74 7.13
N SER A 77 -10.07 -10.46 6.02
CA SER A 77 -10.67 -11.52 5.21
C SER A 77 -9.58 -12.48 4.78
N LYS A 78 -9.89 -13.78 4.74
CA LYS A 78 -8.94 -14.81 4.24
C LYS A 78 -8.44 -14.45 2.84
N ASP A 79 -9.29 -13.79 2.06
CA ASP A 79 -9.02 -13.33 0.70
C ASP A 79 -7.92 -12.25 0.68
N ALA A 80 -7.95 -11.27 1.60
CA ALA A 80 -6.91 -10.24 1.68
C ALA A 80 -5.54 -10.85 2.00
N ARG A 81 -5.49 -11.85 2.89
CA ARG A 81 -4.26 -12.59 3.19
C ARG A 81 -3.75 -13.38 2.00
N LEU A 82 -4.65 -14.03 1.26
CA LEU A 82 -4.28 -14.79 0.06
C LEU A 82 -3.69 -13.86 -1.01
N VAL A 83 -4.32 -12.71 -1.27
CA VAL A 83 -3.83 -11.74 -2.27
C VAL A 83 -2.46 -11.19 -1.89
N ALA A 84 -2.26 -10.81 -0.63
CA ALA A 84 -0.96 -10.33 -0.17
C ALA A 84 0.13 -11.42 -0.28
N TRP A 85 -0.20 -12.67 0.05
CA TRP A 85 0.72 -13.79 -0.15
C TRP A 85 1.04 -14.02 -1.64
N ALA A 86 0.03 -13.98 -2.50
CA ALA A 86 0.21 -14.15 -3.93
C ALA A 86 1.12 -13.06 -4.51
N GLY A 87 0.92 -11.79 -4.16
CA GLY A 87 1.76 -10.68 -4.60
C GLY A 87 3.22 -10.82 -4.14
N PHE A 88 3.44 -11.18 -2.87
CA PHE A 88 4.78 -11.39 -2.34
C PHE A 88 5.52 -12.57 -2.99
N VAL A 89 4.84 -13.71 -3.16
CA VAL A 89 5.41 -14.91 -3.79
C VAL A 89 5.69 -14.67 -5.27
N PHE A 90 4.75 -14.03 -5.98
CA PHE A 90 4.94 -13.67 -7.37
C PHE A 90 6.17 -12.78 -7.55
N GLY A 91 6.29 -11.70 -6.78
CA GLY A 91 7.47 -10.82 -6.85
C GLY A 91 8.77 -11.55 -6.52
N SER A 92 8.76 -12.44 -5.52
CA SER A 92 9.93 -13.25 -5.14
C SER A 92 10.39 -14.16 -6.28
N ILE A 93 9.45 -14.87 -6.91
CA ILE A 93 9.73 -15.76 -8.06
C ILE A 93 10.26 -14.94 -9.22
N MET A 94 9.61 -13.83 -9.56
CA MET A 94 10.03 -12.97 -10.67
C MET A 94 11.42 -12.36 -10.45
N SER A 95 11.74 -11.96 -9.22
CA SER A 95 13.06 -11.43 -8.86
C SER A 95 14.16 -12.48 -9.05
N ILE A 96 13.95 -13.71 -8.56
CA ILE A 96 14.90 -14.82 -8.76
C ILE A 96 15.03 -15.16 -10.25
N ALA A 97 13.90 -15.31 -10.94
CA ALA A 97 13.87 -15.65 -12.36
C ALA A 97 14.60 -14.60 -13.21
N ALA A 98 14.41 -13.31 -12.94
CA ALA A 98 15.10 -12.23 -13.65
C ALA A 98 16.62 -12.30 -13.47
N ASN A 99 17.10 -12.55 -12.26
CA ASN A 99 18.53 -12.71 -11.99
C ASN A 99 19.13 -13.92 -12.71
N VAL A 100 18.43 -15.06 -12.68
CA VAL A 100 18.86 -16.27 -13.40
C VAL A 100 18.85 -16.02 -14.91
N LEU A 101 17.80 -15.38 -15.43
CA LEU A 101 17.65 -15.13 -16.86
C LEU A 101 18.67 -14.11 -17.38
N HIS A 102 19.09 -13.16 -16.56
CA HIS A 102 20.18 -12.24 -16.89
C HIS A 102 21.48 -12.98 -17.25
N THR A 103 21.74 -14.17 -16.69
CA THR A 103 22.92 -14.98 -17.04
C THR A 103 22.88 -15.54 -18.46
N TRP A 104 21.72 -15.55 -19.10
CA TRP A 104 21.52 -15.97 -20.49
C TRP A 104 21.75 -14.84 -21.50
N LEU A 105 21.96 -13.60 -21.02
CA LEU A 105 22.38 -12.53 -21.91
C LEU A 105 23.77 -12.85 -22.46
N PRO A 106 23.93 -12.94 -23.79
CA PRO A 106 25.22 -13.27 -24.38
C PRO A 106 26.26 -12.23 -23.97
N ALA A 107 27.41 -12.70 -23.49
CA ALA A 107 28.59 -11.83 -23.45
C ALA A 107 28.94 -11.42 -24.89
N THR A 108 29.56 -10.26 -25.05
CA THR A 108 29.89 -9.64 -26.36
C THR A 108 30.64 -10.53 -27.35
N SER A 109 31.19 -11.67 -26.90
CA SER A 109 31.83 -12.68 -27.73
C SER A 109 31.53 -14.09 -27.19
N GLN A 110 30.50 -14.75 -27.74
CA GLN A 110 30.11 -16.13 -27.43
C GLN A 110 29.89 -16.89 -28.74
N PRO A 111 30.24 -18.19 -28.81
CA PRO A 111 29.87 -19.04 -29.95
C PRO A 111 28.34 -19.23 -30.04
N ALA A 112 27.84 -19.60 -31.22
CA ALA A 112 26.40 -19.62 -31.52
C ALA A 112 25.59 -20.66 -30.71
N ASP A 113 26.26 -21.66 -30.13
CA ASP A 113 25.70 -22.74 -29.30
C ASP A 113 25.96 -22.52 -27.80
N TRP A 114 26.40 -21.32 -27.42
CA TRP A 114 26.70 -21.03 -26.02
C TRP A 114 25.45 -21.00 -25.14
N SER A 115 25.57 -21.60 -23.96
CA SER A 115 24.62 -21.44 -22.86
C SER A 115 25.37 -21.26 -21.53
N PRO A 116 24.81 -20.49 -20.58
CA PRO A 116 25.41 -20.35 -19.27
C PRO A 116 25.35 -21.68 -18.52
N GLY A 117 26.47 -22.09 -17.93
CA GLY A 117 26.50 -23.23 -17.02
C GLY A 117 25.60 -23.00 -15.79
N LEU A 118 25.44 -24.05 -14.98
CA LEU A 118 24.64 -23.97 -13.75
C LEU A 118 25.22 -23.02 -12.69
N ALA A 119 26.55 -22.87 -12.65
CA ALA A 119 27.21 -22.05 -11.62
C ALA A 119 26.83 -20.56 -11.70
N PRO A 120 26.89 -19.87 -12.86
CA PRO A 120 26.38 -18.50 -13.00
C PRO A 120 24.91 -18.36 -12.60
N GLN A 121 24.06 -19.30 -13.01
CA GLN A 121 22.62 -19.28 -12.73
C GLN A 121 22.34 -19.35 -11.22
N ILE A 122 22.99 -20.29 -10.53
CA ILE A 122 22.90 -20.42 -9.07
C ILE A 122 23.45 -19.16 -8.40
N GLY A 123 24.62 -18.68 -8.84
CA GLY A 123 25.27 -17.49 -8.29
C GLY A 123 24.40 -16.24 -8.39
N ALA A 124 23.69 -16.05 -9.50
CA ALA A 124 22.80 -14.91 -9.68
C ALA A 124 21.57 -14.95 -8.75
N ALA A 125 21.07 -16.14 -8.40
CA ALA A 125 19.96 -16.31 -7.47
C ALA A 125 20.33 -16.07 -6.00
N VAL A 126 21.62 -16.12 -5.64
CA VAL A 126 22.08 -15.99 -4.25
C VAL A 126 21.65 -14.67 -3.63
N TRP A 127 21.72 -13.56 -4.37
CA TRP A 127 21.41 -12.23 -3.84
C TRP A 127 19.95 -12.05 -3.43
N PRO A 128 18.94 -12.31 -4.30
CA PRO A 128 17.54 -12.21 -3.91
C PRO A 128 17.15 -13.25 -2.83
N ILE A 129 17.71 -14.47 -2.89
CA ILE A 129 17.47 -15.49 -1.86
C ILE A 129 18.02 -15.03 -0.50
N GLY A 130 19.24 -14.49 -0.47
CA GLY A 130 19.85 -13.94 0.74
C GLY A 130 19.03 -12.82 1.35
N LEU A 131 18.40 -11.97 0.53
CA LEU A 131 17.47 -10.94 0.99
C LEU A 131 16.21 -11.53 1.62
N LEU A 132 15.56 -12.50 0.95
CA LEU A 132 14.37 -13.17 1.49
C LEU A 132 14.66 -13.85 2.83
N LEU A 133 15.80 -14.55 2.93
CA LEU A 133 16.25 -15.17 4.19
C LEU A 133 16.54 -14.11 5.26
N SER A 134 17.12 -12.97 4.90
CA SER A 134 17.38 -11.87 5.85
C SER A 134 16.08 -11.29 6.40
N VAL A 135 15.05 -11.11 5.55
CA VAL A 135 13.71 -10.66 5.99
C VAL A 135 13.04 -11.70 6.89
N GLU A 136 13.19 -12.99 6.57
CA GLU A 136 12.69 -14.08 7.41
C GLU A 136 13.34 -14.06 8.80
N VAL A 137 14.67 -13.95 8.86
CA VAL A 137 15.43 -13.80 10.12
C VAL A 137 15.00 -12.54 10.87
N LEU A 138 14.84 -11.42 10.17
CA LEU A 138 14.37 -10.15 10.75
C LEU A 138 12.98 -10.27 11.39
N SER A 139 12.11 -11.09 10.81
CA SER A 139 10.70 -11.23 11.22
C SER A 139 10.48 -12.31 12.29
N ARG A 140 11.27 -13.39 12.28
CA ARG A 140 11.05 -14.56 13.16
C ARG A 140 11.94 -14.60 14.39
N VAL A 141 13.13 -14.00 14.34
CA VAL A 141 14.06 -14.06 15.48
C VAL A 141 13.60 -13.09 16.57
N PRO A 142 13.45 -13.55 17.83
CA PRO A 142 13.23 -12.66 18.95
C PRO A 142 14.56 -11.98 19.33
N TRP A 143 14.78 -10.79 18.79
CA TRP A 143 15.99 -10.01 19.05
C TRP A 143 15.98 -9.44 20.48
N PRO A 144 17.09 -9.55 21.24
CA PRO A 144 17.20 -8.91 22.53
C PRO A 144 17.10 -7.38 22.43
N SER A 145 16.70 -6.73 23.52
CA SER A 145 16.71 -5.27 23.60
C SER A 145 18.15 -4.73 23.67
N GLY A 146 18.37 -3.55 23.07
CA GLY A 146 19.66 -2.86 23.11
C GLY A 146 20.11 -2.33 21.75
N PHE A 147 20.94 -1.30 21.78
CA PHE A 147 21.41 -0.62 20.56
C PHE A 147 22.21 -1.53 19.64
N GLN A 148 23.12 -2.36 20.17
CA GLN A 148 23.93 -3.30 19.38
C GLN A 148 23.08 -4.32 18.63
N TRP A 149 22.05 -4.88 19.29
CA TRP A 149 21.10 -5.81 18.66
C TRP A 149 20.21 -5.12 17.63
N THR A 150 19.82 -3.88 17.88
CA THR A 150 19.08 -3.04 16.91
C THR A 150 19.93 -2.76 15.67
N LEU A 151 21.20 -2.41 15.86
CA LEU A 151 22.15 -2.18 14.79
C LEU A 151 22.43 -3.45 13.98
N ALA A 152 22.63 -4.60 14.63
CA ALA A 152 22.79 -5.87 13.93
C ALA A 152 21.54 -6.24 13.12
N ARG A 153 20.35 -6.05 13.71
CA ARG A 153 19.07 -6.36 13.10
C ARG A 153 18.80 -5.51 11.85
N PHE A 154 18.83 -4.20 12.00
CA PHE A 154 18.47 -3.27 10.91
C PHE A 154 19.66 -2.94 10.01
N GLY A 155 20.86 -2.82 10.57
CA GLY A 155 22.08 -2.58 9.80
C GLY A 155 22.47 -3.80 8.96
N GLY A 156 22.45 -5.01 9.54
CA GLY A 156 22.73 -6.25 8.81
C GLY A 156 21.71 -6.50 7.70
N THR A 157 20.42 -6.45 8.02
CA THR A 157 19.36 -6.63 7.00
C THR A 157 19.41 -5.51 5.95
N GLY A 158 19.65 -4.27 6.37
CA GLY A 158 19.76 -3.12 5.47
C GLY A 158 20.93 -3.24 4.50
N ALA A 159 22.08 -3.74 4.95
CA ALA A 159 23.23 -3.99 4.09
C ALA A 159 22.94 -5.06 3.03
N VAL A 160 22.35 -6.19 3.44
CA VAL A 160 21.95 -7.25 2.50
C VAL A 160 20.89 -6.75 1.51
N ALA A 161 19.89 -6.00 2.00
CA ALA A 161 18.86 -5.42 1.17
C ALA A 161 19.43 -4.46 0.12
N LEU A 162 20.33 -3.57 0.52
CA LEU A 162 20.95 -2.61 -0.41
C LEU A 162 21.81 -3.32 -1.46
N GLY A 163 22.69 -4.23 -1.05
CA GLY A 163 23.55 -4.97 -1.96
C GLY A 163 22.75 -5.82 -2.94
N SER A 164 21.74 -6.54 -2.45
CA SER A 164 20.84 -7.36 -3.25
C SER A 164 20.02 -6.51 -4.22
N ALA A 165 19.46 -5.38 -3.76
CA ALA A 165 18.68 -4.47 -4.59
C ALA A 165 19.52 -3.89 -5.74
N VAL A 166 20.73 -3.41 -5.49
CA VAL A 166 21.59 -2.83 -6.54
C VAL A 166 21.91 -3.84 -7.64
N ILE A 167 22.34 -5.05 -7.26
CA ILE A 167 22.71 -6.10 -8.21
C ILE A 167 21.48 -6.60 -8.97
N SER A 168 20.39 -6.93 -8.25
CA SER A 168 19.15 -7.44 -8.83
C SER A 168 18.47 -6.42 -9.76
N TYR A 169 18.47 -5.14 -9.37
CA TYR A 169 17.96 -4.04 -10.18
C TYR A 169 18.71 -3.95 -11.51
N GLY A 170 20.05 -4.00 -11.46
CA GLY A 170 20.89 -3.99 -12.66
C GLY A 170 20.53 -5.15 -13.60
N HIS A 171 20.50 -6.38 -13.06
CA HIS A 171 20.19 -7.57 -13.86
C HIS A 171 18.83 -7.51 -14.56
N LEU A 172 17.78 -7.12 -13.85
CA LEU A 172 16.45 -7.03 -14.45
C LEU A 172 16.36 -5.84 -15.43
N ARG A 173 16.96 -4.70 -15.11
CA ARG A 173 17.01 -3.56 -16.03
C ARG A 173 17.71 -3.93 -17.33
N ASP A 174 18.86 -4.58 -17.26
CA ASP A 174 19.66 -4.95 -18.42
C ASP A 174 18.95 -6.04 -19.25
N LEU A 175 18.24 -6.96 -18.59
CA LEU A 175 17.35 -7.91 -19.24
C LEU A 175 16.22 -7.21 -20.01
N LEU A 176 15.55 -6.21 -19.40
CA LEU A 176 14.50 -5.44 -20.07
C LEU A 176 15.04 -4.66 -21.26
N LEU A 177 16.25 -4.08 -21.15
CA LEU A 177 16.92 -3.42 -22.27
C LEU A 177 17.25 -4.39 -23.40
N ALA A 178 17.73 -5.60 -23.07
CA ALA A 178 18.01 -6.65 -24.04
C ALA A 178 16.74 -7.12 -24.76
N TRP A 179 15.57 -7.03 -24.12
CA TRP A 179 14.26 -7.26 -24.73
C TRP A 179 13.68 -6.04 -25.44
N HIS A 180 14.49 -5.01 -25.69
CA HIS A 180 14.11 -3.80 -26.40
C HIS A 180 13.02 -2.95 -25.73
N TYR A 181 12.85 -3.07 -24.41
CA TYR A 181 12.05 -2.09 -23.66
C TYR A 181 12.74 -0.72 -23.67
N GLY A 182 11.95 0.35 -23.68
CA GLY A 182 12.48 1.71 -23.59
C GLY A 182 13.24 1.95 -22.26
N PRO A 183 14.25 2.85 -22.22
CA PRO A 183 15.10 3.05 -21.05
C PRO A 183 14.33 3.38 -19.77
N LEU A 184 13.25 4.16 -19.89
CA LEU A 184 12.38 4.49 -18.76
C LEU A 184 11.65 3.26 -18.23
N ALA A 185 11.09 2.43 -19.12
CA ALA A 185 10.39 1.21 -18.73
C ALA A 185 11.36 0.20 -18.08
N ALA A 186 12.57 0.06 -18.62
CA ALA A 186 13.61 -0.79 -18.06
C ALA A 186 14.10 -0.33 -16.68
N ALA A 187 14.13 0.99 -16.43
CA ALA A 187 14.45 1.55 -15.12
C ALA A 187 13.30 1.38 -14.11
N VAL A 188 12.05 1.52 -14.54
CA VAL A 188 10.88 1.43 -13.65
C VAL A 188 10.50 -0.03 -13.35
N GLY A 189 10.73 -0.97 -14.28
CA GLY A 189 10.33 -2.37 -14.15
C GLY A 189 10.74 -3.03 -12.83
N PRO A 190 12.02 -2.98 -12.40
CA PRO A 190 12.44 -3.52 -11.12
C PRO A 190 11.71 -2.92 -9.92
N LEU A 191 11.47 -1.60 -9.93
CA LEU A 191 10.79 -0.89 -8.84
C LEU A 191 9.34 -1.34 -8.68
N VAL A 192 8.66 -1.72 -9.78
CA VAL A 192 7.29 -2.23 -9.73
C VAL A 192 7.23 -3.59 -9.03
N LEU A 193 8.17 -4.49 -9.33
CA LEU A 193 8.24 -5.80 -8.65
C LEU A 193 8.56 -5.65 -7.16
N ASP A 194 9.57 -4.84 -6.83
CA ASP A 194 9.95 -4.60 -5.43
C ASP A 194 8.82 -3.88 -4.67
N GLY A 195 8.19 -2.88 -5.30
CA GLY A 195 7.05 -2.17 -4.73
C GLY A 195 5.86 -3.10 -4.42
N LEU A 196 5.56 -4.03 -5.33
CA LEU A 196 4.54 -5.05 -5.10
C LEU A 196 4.88 -5.92 -3.89
N MET A 197 6.12 -6.38 -3.77
CA MET A 197 6.58 -7.18 -2.62
C MET A 197 6.52 -6.39 -1.31
N VAL A 198 6.94 -5.13 -1.32
CA VAL A 198 6.94 -4.25 -0.14
C VAL A 198 5.51 -4.03 0.34
N ILE A 199 4.59 -3.64 -0.55
CA ILE A 199 3.18 -3.42 -0.19
C ILE A 199 2.54 -4.72 0.33
N SER A 200 2.81 -5.84 -0.34
CA SER A 200 2.32 -7.16 0.08
C SER A 200 2.86 -7.56 1.45
N GLY A 201 4.15 -7.36 1.70
CA GLY A 201 4.79 -7.65 2.99
C GLY A 201 4.23 -6.78 4.13
N PHE A 202 4.05 -5.48 3.89
CA PHE A 202 3.42 -4.60 4.88
C PHE A 202 1.96 -4.97 5.14
N ALA A 203 1.21 -5.38 4.12
CA ALA A 203 -0.16 -5.88 4.31
C ALA A 203 -0.16 -7.13 5.21
N LEU A 204 0.73 -8.10 4.95
CA LEU A 204 0.87 -9.31 5.78
C LEU A 204 1.23 -8.97 7.23
N LEU A 205 2.14 -8.03 7.44
CA LEU A 205 2.55 -7.55 8.77
C LEU A 205 1.42 -6.81 9.50
N ALA A 206 0.64 -5.99 8.79
CA ALA A 206 -0.50 -5.30 9.36
C ALA A 206 -1.55 -6.30 9.86
N MET A 207 -1.87 -7.31 9.04
CA MET A 207 -2.82 -8.37 9.41
C MET A 207 -2.34 -9.23 10.58
N SER A 208 -1.03 -9.48 10.72
CA SER A 208 -0.50 -10.28 11.82
C SER A 208 -0.57 -9.57 13.18
N ARG A 209 -0.61 -8.23 13.20
CA ARG A 209 -0.74 -7.43 14.43
C ARG A 209 -2.18 -7.31 14.91
N THR A 210 -3.15 -7.43 14.00
CA THR A 210 -4.59 -7.31 14.30
C THR A 210 -5.23 -8.67 14.64
N ALA A 211 -4.55 -9.79 14.35
CA ALA A 211 -5.06 -11.10 14.71
C ALA A 211 -5.09 -11.26 16.25
N PRO A 212 -6.25 -11.56 16.87
CA PRO A 212 -6.33 -11.76 18.31
C PRO A 212 -5.42 -12.94 18.70
N GLN A 213 -4.58 -12.72 19.72
CA GLN A 213 -3.76 -13.76 20.33
C GLN A 213 -4.69 -14.86 20.83
N ARG A 214 -4.56 -16.08 20.28
CA ARG A 214 -5.20 -17.26 20.85
C ARG A 214 -4.43 -17.62 22.12
N CYS A 215 -4.97 -17.27 23.28
CA CYS A 215 -4.59 -17.85 24.57
C CYS A 215 -5.12 -19.28 24.67
#